data_AF-A0A8S9T1F4-F1
#
_entry.id   AF-A0A8S9T1F4-F1
#
_cell.length_a   1.000
_cell.length_b   1.000
_cell.length_c   1.000
_cell.angle_alpha   90.00
_cell.angle_beta   90.00
_cell.angle_gamma   90.00
#
_symmetry.space_group_name_H-M   'P 1'
#
loop_
_entity.id
_entity.type
_entity.pdbx_description
1 polymer ?
#
loop_
_entity_poly.entity_id
_entity_poly.type
_entity_poly.pdbx_seq_one_letter_code
_entity_poly.pdbx_strand_id
1 'polypeptide(L)'
;MSDKVISPETYIDSARINREFKRFASSLSVELKLSLNSILAWAHLWRQGRLDYSATVQAVEEIEQNLKCQSLLIEQLLSWRLTADKLEGVNCKPMIVAAVNQQFERDQYLQVKEFKFYLNRTLSLTQLWHQSQFSQSTTVEAFEAIEQNAKRQSRILEKLLNWSFSNLNLASEIDS
;
A
#
# COMPACT_ATOMS: atom_id res chain seq x y z
N MET A 1 7.46 48.20 25.27
CA MET A 1 7.94 48.03 23.87
C MET A 1 9.01 46.96 23.86
N SER A 2 8.63 45.75 23.47
CA SER A 2 9.47 44.79 22.74
C SER A 2 8.50 43.69 22.31
N ASP A 3 7.76 43.99 21.24
CA ASP A 3 6.92 43.01 20.57
C ASP A 3 7.82 41.90 20.06
N LYS A 4 7.57 40.68 20.52
CA LYS A 4 8.15 39.47 19.93
C LYS A 4 7.83 39.50 18.45
N VAL A 5 8.86 39.73 17.64
CA VAL A 5 8.85 39.43 16.21
C VAL A 5 8.65 37.91 16.11
N ILE A 6 7.39 37.50 15.98
CA ILE A 6 7.04 36.16 15.52
C ILE A 6 7.31 36.21 14.03
N SER A 7 8.47 35.71 13.60
CA SER A 7 8.74 35.44 12.19
C SER A 7 7.62 34.52 11.68
N PRO A 8 6.85 34.90 10.65
CA PRO A 8 5.80 34.06 10.08
C PRO A 8 6.47 33.04 9.15
N GLU A 9 7.31 32.18 9.70
CA GLU A 9 7.75 30.98 9.01
C GLU A 9 6.53 30.06 8.89
N THR A 10 6.21 29.72 7.66
CA THR A 10 5.05 28.96 7.20
C THR A 10 4.90 27.63 7.94
N TYR A 11 4.29 27.63 9.13
CA TYR A 11 4.06 26.41 9.90
C TYR A 11 2.99 25.56 9.21
N ILE A 12 3.43 24.50 8.54
CA ILE A 12 2.54 23.47 8.00
C ILE A 12 2.19 22.53 9.14
N ASP A 13 0.89 22.40 9.43
CA ASP A 13 0.38 21.42 10.40
C ASP A 13 0.50 20.00 9.82
N SER A 14 1.67 19.37 10.01
CA SER A 14 1.92 17.99 9.58
C SER A 14 0.92 17.02 10.22
N ALA A 15 0.43 17.30 11.43
CA ALA A 15 -0.57 16.45 12.07
C ALA A 15 -1.92 16.49 11.34
N ARG A 16 -2.33 17.65 10.83
CA ARG A 16 -3.50 17.77 9.95
C ARG A 16 -3.31 16.98 8.65
N ILE A 17 -2.18 17.11 7.96
CA ILE A 17 -1.90 16.36 6.73
C ILE A 17 -1.97 14.85 6.98
N ASN A 18 -1.32 14.39 8.06
CA ASN A 18 -1.30 12.98 8.42
C ASN A 18 -2.70 12.45 8.79
N ARG A 19 -3.57 13.29 9.40
CA ARG A 19 -4.97 12.92 9.63
C ARG A 19 -5.76 12.78 8.32
N GLU A 20 -5.54 13.67 7.36
CA GLU A 20 -6.22 13.60 6.06
C GLU A 20 -5.81 12.36 5.25
N PHE A 21 -4.53 12.00 5.28
CA PHE A 21 -4.07 10.73 4.71
C PHE A 21 -4.69 9.52 5.42
N LYS A 22 -4.65 9.47 6.75
CA LYS A 22 -5.24 8.37 7.53
C LYS A 22 -6.74 8.19 7.26
N ARG A 23 -7.49 9.29 7.14
CA ARG A 23 -8.92 9.26 6.79
C ARG A 23 -9.14 8.63 5.42
N PHE A 24 -8.37 9.04 4.42
CA PHE A 24 -8.44 8.49 3.08
C PHE A 24 -8.07 7.00 3.04
N ALA A 25 -6.98 6.62 3.71
CA ALA A 25 -6.46 5.26 3.70
C ALA A 25 -7.31 4.26 4.52
N SER A 26 -8.19 4.74 5.41
CA SER A 26 -8.90 3.88 6.37
C SER A 26 -9.76 2.80 5.72
N SER A 27 -10.58 3.13 4.73
CA SER A 27 -11.44 2.14 4.06
C SER A 27 -10.60 1.17 3.21
N LEU A 28 -9.62 1.71 2.46
CA LEU A 28 -8.70 0.92 1.65
C LEU A 28 -7.90 -0.07 2.50
N SER A 29 -7.48 0.34 3.71
CA SER A 29 -6.75 -0.50 4.66
C SER A 29 -7.54 -1.74 5.04
N VAL A 30 -8.84 -1.59 5.33
CA VAL A 30 -9.70 -2.71 5.72
C VAL A 30 -9.79 -3.72 4.57
N GLU A 31 -10.07 -3.25 3.36
CA GLU A 31 -10.25 -4.12 2.18
C GLU A 31 -8.92 -4.79 1.76
N LEU A 32 -7.81 -4.06 1.79
CA LEU A 32 -6.47 -4.61 1.53
C LEU A 32 -6.09 -5.69 2.56
N LYS A 33 -6.40 -5.47 3.84
CA LYS A 33 -6.14 -6.47 4.90
C LYS A 33 -7.01 -7.70 4.74
N LEU A 34 -8.30 -7.54 4.42
CA LEU A 34 -9.21 -8.66 4.19
C LEU A 34 -8.74 -9.52 3.01
N SER A 35 -8.36 -8.91 1.88
CA SER A 35 -7.88 -9.65 0.71
C SER A 35 -6.56 -10.40 0.98
N LEU A 36 -5.60 -9.76 1.68
CA LEU A 36 -4.34 -10.43 2.07
C LEU A 36 -4.57 -11.58 3.05
N ASN A 37 -5.45 -11.39 4.03
CA ASN A 37 -5.79 -12.43 4.99
C ASN A 37 -6.47 -13.63 4.32
N SER A 38 -7.30 -13.39 3.30
CA SER A 38 -7.91 -14.46 2.49
C SER A 38 -6.85 -15.29 1.76
N ILE A 39 -5.88 -14.64 1.09
CA ILE A 39 -4.77 -15.35 0.41
C ILE A 39 -3.96 -16.17 1.42
N LEU A 40 -3.63 -15.60 2.57
CA LEU A 40 -2.90 -16.30 3.64
C LEU A 40 -3.69 -17.50 4.18
N ALA A 41 -5.00 -17.37 4.35
CA ALA A 41 -5.86 -18.46 4.81
C ALA A 41 -5.87 -19.62 3.81
N TRP A 42 -6.04 -19.33 2.52
CA TRP A 42 -6.01 -20.35 1.46
C TRP A 42 -4.66 -21.07 1.38
N ALA A 43 -3.56 -20.33 1.37
CA ALA A 43 -2.22 -20.92 1.37
C ALA A 43 -1.99 -21.79 2.63
N HIS A 44 -2.49 -21.34 3.78
CA HIS A 44 -2.40 -22.09 5.02
C HIS A 44 -3.21 -23.39 5.00
N LEU A 45 -4.46 -23.36 4.52
CA LEU A 45 -5.30 -24.55 4.37
C LEU A 45 -4.67 -25.56 3.42
N TRP A 46 -4.11 -25.08 2.31
CA TRP A 46 -3.38 -25.91 1.36
C TRP A 46 -2.17 -26.60 2.02
N ARG A 47 -1.33 -25.84 2.73
CA ARG A 47 -0.14 -26.36 3.45
C ARG A 47 -0.49 -27.40 4.50
N GLN A 48 -1.68 -27.32 5.10
CA GLN A 48 -2.17 -28.32 6.06
C GLN A 48 -2.73 -29.59 5.38
N GLY A 49 -2.73 -29.68 4.05
CA GLY A 49 -3.31 -30.81 3.32
C GLY A 49 -4.84 -30.89 3.43
N ARG A 50 -5.51 -29.76 3.69
CA ARG A 50 -6.97 -29.72 3.89
C ARG A 50 -7.77 -29.44 2.62
N LEU A 51 -7.10 -29.22 1.49
CA LEU A 51 -7.73 -28.95 0.22
C LEU A 51 -7.60 -30.17 -0.69
N ASP A 52 -8.73 -30.67 -1.19
CA ASP A 52 -8.73 -31.58 -2.31
C ASP A 52 -8.50 -30.81 -3.63
N TYR A 53 -8.55 -31.50 -4.77
CA TYR A 53 -8.34 -30.86 -6.07
C TYR A 53 -9.37 -29.76 -6.35
N SER A 54 -10.66 -30.01 -6.10
CA SER A 54 -11.72 -29.04 -6.36
C SER A 54 -11.59 -27.81 -5.47
N ALA A 55 -11.27 -28.00 -4.19
CA ALA A 55 -11.03 -26.92 -3.24
C ALA A 55 -9.75 -26.15 -3.58
N THR A 56 -8.75 -26.80 -4.18
CA THR A 56 -7.54 -26.13 -4.67
C THR A 56 -7.84 -25.24 -5.87
N VAL A 57 -8.68 -25.69 -6.83
CA VAL A 57 -9.17 -24.86 -7.94
C VAL A 57 -9.82 -23.58 -7.39
N GLN A 58 -10.77 -23.74 -6.47
CA GLN A 58 -11.47 -22.62 -5.86
C GLN A 58 -10.50 -21.67 -5.12
N ALA A 59 -9.55 -22.22 -4.36
CA ALA A 59 -8.57 -21.41 -3.64
C ALA A 59 -7.74 -20.54 -4.59
N VAL A 60 -7.31 -21.10 -5.74
CA VAL A 60 -6.54 -20.36 -6.75
C VAL A 60 -7.40 -19.25 -7.37
N GLU A 61 -8.64 -19.53 -7.74
CA GLU A 61 -9.56 -18.53 -8.28
C GLU A 61 -9.83 -17.38 -7.29
N GLU A 62 -10.07 -17.72 -6.02
CA GLU A 62 -10.24 -16.74 -4.95
C GLU A 62 -8.98 -15.89 -4.74
N ILE A 63 -7.80 -16.50 -4.77
CA ILE A 63 -6.53 -15.76 -4.72
C ILE A 63 -6.45 -14.77 -5.88
N GLU A 64 -6.74 -15.19 -7.12
CA GLU A 64 -6.69 -14.31 -8.29
C GLU A 64 -7.66 -13.12 -8.19
N GLN A 65 -8.87 -13.34 -7.69
CA GLN A 65 -9.83 -12.24 -7.46
C GLN A 65 -9.32 -11.25 -6.40
N ASN A 66 -8.72 -11.77 -5.32
CA ASN A 66 -8.09 -10.93 -4.29
C ASN A 66 -6.92 -10.12 -4.85
N LEU A 67 -6.10 -10.69 -5.74
CA LEU A 67 -4.99 -9.96 -6.40
C LEU A 67 -5.51 -8.83 -7.30
N LYS A 68 -6.60 -9.05 -8.05
CA LYS A 68 -7.24 -7.99 -8.85
C LYS A 68 -7.74 -6.86 -7.97
N CYS A 69 -8.41 -7.19 -6.86
CA CYS A 69 -8.87 -6.22 -5.88
C CYS A 69 -7.70 -5.42 -5.28
N GLN A 70 -6.62 -6.10 -4.84
CA GLN A 70 -5.41 -5.44 -4.32
C GLN A 70 -4.78 -4.48 -5.32
N SER A 71 -4.73 -4.86 -6.59
CA SER A 71 -4.20 -3.99 -7.65
C SER A 71 -4.97 -2.66 -7.71
N LEU A 72 -6.30 -2.73 -7.77
CA LEU A 72 -7.17 -1.56 -7.80
C LEU A 72 -7.04 -0.69 -6.54
N LEU A 73 -7.01 -1.32 -5.36
CA LEU A 73 -6.92 -0.61 -4.09
C LEU A 73 -5.58 0.08 -3.89
N ILE A 74 -4.49 -0.47 -4.42
CA ILE A 74 -3.18 0.19 -4.42
C ILE A 74 -3.17 1.40 -5.34
N GLU A 75 -3.77 1.31 -6.54
CA GLU A 75 -3.92 2.49 -7.41
C GLU A 75 -4.77 3.57 -6.73
N GLN A 76 -5.84 3.18 -6.05
CA GLN A 76 -6.67 4.10 -5.29
C GLN A 76 -5.88 4.72 -4.13
N LEU A 77 -5.06 3.95 -3.40
CA LEU A 77 -4.20 4.51 -2.36
C LEU A 77 -3.28 5.60 -2.93
N LEU A 78 -2.72 5.37 -4.13
CA LEU A 78 -1.83 6.32 -4.80
C LEU A 78 -2.53 7.51 -5.43
N SER A 79 -3.86 7.46 -5.56
CA SER A 79 -4.65 8.60 -6.03
C SER A 79 -4.84 9.66 -4.94
N TRP A 80 -4.35 9.43 -3.72
CA TRP A 80 -4.41 10.45 -2.66
C TRP A 80 -3.68 11.71 -3.08
N ARG A 81 -4.35 12.85 -3.00
CA ARG A 81 -3.75 14.17 -3.18
C ARG A 81 -4.25 15.10 -2.07
N LEU A 82 -3.33 15.88 -1.52
CA LEU A 82 -3.69 17.03 -0.72
C LEU A 82 -4.26 18.11 -1.65
N THR A 83 -5.35 18.74 -1.22
CA THR A 83 -6.03 19.82 -1.95
C THR A 83 -6.08 21.06 -1.05
N ALA A 84 -6.05 22.26 -1.65
CA ALA A 84 -5.89 23.52 -0.90
C ALA A 84 -7.07 23.86 0.02
N ASP A 85 -8.27 23.36 -0.29
CA ASP A 85 -9.48 23.43 0.54
C ASP A 85 -9.32 22.66 1.86
N LYS A 86 -8.48 21.61 1.89
CA LYS A 86 -8.15 20.87 3.11
C LYS A 86 -7.17 21.60 4.01
N LEU A 87 -6.64 22.76 3.59
CA LEU A 87 -5.72 23.64 4.34
C LEU A 87 -6.39 25.01 4.60
N GLU A 88 -7.17 25.11 5.67
CA GLU A 88 -7.71 26.39 6.16
C GLU A 88 -6.60 27.24 6.81
N GLY A 89 -6.62 28.56 6.58
CA GLY A 89 -5.81 29.53 7.34
C GLY A 89 -4.36 29.74 6.92
N VAL A 90 -3.86 29.07 5.86
CA VAL A 90 -2.46 29.22 5.41
C VAL A 90 -2.40 30.14 4.18
N ASN A 91 -1.61 31.23 4.24
CA ASN A 91 -1.49 32.24 3.18
C ASN A 91 -0.51 31.84 2.05
N CYS A 92 -0.13 30.55 1.95
CA CYS A 92 0.89 30.03 1.03
C CYS A 92 0.45 28.70 0.37
N LYS A 93 -0.75 28.65 -0.21
CA LYS A 93 -1.46 27.39 -0.51
C LYS A 93 -0.89 26.50 -1.64
N PRO A 94 -0.45 26.98 -2.81
CA PRO A 94 -0.14 26.08 -3.93
C PRO A 94 1.20 25.34 -3.78
N MET A 95 2.26 26.04 -3.36
CA MET A 95 3.61 25.46 -3.27
C MET A 95 3.72 24.38 -2.18
N ILE A 96 3.03 24.58 -1.05
CA ILE A 96 2.96 23.60 0.04
C ILE A 96 2.24 22.33 -0.42
N VAL A 97 1.09 22.48 -1.09
CA VAL A 97 0.33 21.35 -1.61
C VAL A 97 1.16 20.55 -2.61
N ALA A 98 1.88 21.24 -3.51
CA ALA A 98 2.78 20.59 -4.47
C ALA A 98 3.87 19.79 -3.75
N ALA A 99 4.55 20.38 -2.76
CA ALA A 99 5.63 19.72 -2.05
C ALA A 99 5.16 18.50 -1.22
N VAL A 100 3.99 18.58 -0.57
CA VAL A 100 3.40 17.44 0.15
C VAL A 100 3.08 16.29 -0.82
N ASN A 101 2.46 16.60 -1.96
CA ASN A 101 2.12 15.60 -2.97
C ASN A 101 3.39 14.98 -3.58
N GLN A 102 4.42 15.77 -3.85
CA GLN A 102 5.70 15.29 -4.34
C GLN A 102 6.39 14.38 -3.31
N GLN A 103 6.38 14.75 -2.04
CA GLN A 103 6.91 13.90 -0.98
C GLN A 103 6.14 12.58 -0.89
N PHE A 104 4.80 12.62 -0.92
CA PHE A 104 3.98 11.41 -0.93
C PHE A 104 4.36 10.48 -2.08
N GLU A 105 4.45 10.99 -3.32
CA GLU A 105 4.83 10.20 -4.49
C GLU A 105 6.22 9.57 -4.33
N ARG A 106 7.21 10.36 -3.88
CA ARG A 106 8.59 9.88 -3.63
C ARG A 106 8.62 8.79 -2.56
N ASP A 107 7.96 9.03 -1.43
CA ASP A 107 8.01 8.16 -0.25
C ASP A 107 7.27 6.84 -0.45
N GLN A 108 6.29 6.80 -1.36
CA GLN A 108 5.47 5.61 -1.66
C GLN A 108 6.02 4.77 -2.81
N TYR A 109 6.84 5.35 -3.69
CA TYR A 109 7.26 4.73 -4.96
C TYR A 109 7.88 3.34 -4.79
N LEU A 110 8.85 3.19 -3.88
CA LEU A 110 9.57 1.92 -3.71
C LEU A 110 8.67 0.83 -3.12
N GLN A 111 7.83 1.19 -2.16
CA GLN A 111 6.91 0.30 -1.46
C GLN A 111 5.85 -0.21 -2.43
N VAL A 112 5.29 0.66 -3.28
CA VAL A 112 4.34 0.26 -4.32
C VAL A 112 4.99 -0.69 -5.32
N LYS A 113 6.20 -0.37 -5.78
CA LYS A 113 6.94 -1.21 -6.73
C LYS A 113 7.18 -2.60 -6.13
N GLU A 114 7.57 -2.67 -4.86
CA GLU A 114 7.78 -3.92 -4.14
C GLU A 114 6.46 -4.68 -3.93
N PHE A 115 5.38 -3.99 -3.57
CA PHE A 115 4.06 -4.59 -3.41
C PHE A 115 3.58 -5.24 -4.71
N LYS A 116 3.65 -4.49 -5.83
CA LYS A 116 3.27 -4.97 -7.16
C LYS A 116 4.16 -6.10 -7.65
N PHE A 117 5.45 -6.12 -7.28
CA PHE A 117 6.33 -7.24 -7.57
C PHE A 117 5.80 -8.55 -6.97
N TYR A 118 5.44 -8.56 -5.68
CA TYR A 118 4.89 -9.76 -5.04
C TYR A 118 3.49 -10.11 -5.52
N LEU A 119 2.64 -9.11 -5.81
CA LEU A 119 1.34 -9.32 -6.43
C LEU A 119 1.48 -10.05 -7.78
N ASN A 120 2.34 -9.53 -8.67
CA ASN A 120 2.55 -10.10 -10.00
C ASN A 120 3.18 -11.50 -9.92
N ARG A 121 4.11 -11.72 -8.98
CA ARG A 121 4.69 -13.04 -8.77
C ARG A 121 3.64 -14.06 -8.34
N THR A 122 2.72 -13.69 -7.44
CA THR A 122 1.60 -14.55 -7.02
C THR A 122 0.64 -14.82 -8.18
N LEU A 123 0.35 -13.81 -9.01
CA LEU A 123 -0.46 -13.98 -10.22
C LEU A 123 0.20 -14.95 -11.23
N SER A 124 1.52 -14.85 -11.44
CA SER A 124 2.22 -15.78 -12.32
C SER A 124 2.16 -17.23 -11.80
N LEU A 125 2.26 -17.43 -10.48
CA LEU A 125 2.18 -18.77 -9.88
C LEU A 125 0.78 -19.40 -10.05
N THR A 126 -0.27 -18.61 -9.87
CA THR A 126 -1.66 -19.06 -10.08
C THR A 126 -1.95 -19.38 -11.54
N GLN A 127 -1.43 -18.58 -12.48
CA GLN A 127 -1.53 -18.86 -13.92
C GLN A 127 -0.78 -20.12 -14.35
N LEU A 128 0.44 -20.34 -13.84
CA LEU A 128 1.21 -21.57 -14.12
C LEU A 128 0.51 -22.81 -13.56
N TRP A 129 -0.18 -22.68 -12.42
CA TRP A 129 -0.99 -23.75 -11.87
C TRP A 129 -2.15 -24.13 -12.80
N HIS A 130 -2.88 -23.15 -13.33
CA HIS A 130 -3.96 -23.39 -14.31
C HIS A 130 -3.47 -24.11 -15.57
N GLN A 131 -2.24 -23.85 -16.00
CA GLN A 131 -1.65 -24.50 -17.18
C GLN A 131 -1.28 -25.97 -16.94
N SER A 132 -1.59 -26.54 -15.77
CA SER A 132 -1.26 -27.93 -15.40
C SER A 132 0.24 -28.25 -15.52
N GLN A 133 1.09 -27.22 -15.40
CA GLN A 133 2.55 -27.36 -15.55
C GLN A 133 3.25 -27.79 -14.27
N PHE A 134 2.51 -28.05 -13.19
CA PHE A 134 3.09 -28.40 -11.91
C PHE A 134 3.01 -29.89 -11.64
N SER A 135 4.17 -30.46 -11.30
CA SER A 135 4.24 -31.70 -10.54
C SER A 135 3.70 -31.48 -9.12
N GLN A 136 3.49 -32.56 -8.36
CA GLN A 136 3.11 -32.44 -6.95
C GLN A 136 4.14 -31.63 -6.14
N SER A 137 5.45 -31.81 -6.38
CA SER A 137 6.52 -31.04 -5.74
C SER A 137 6.45 -29.56 -6.10
N THR A 138 6.21 -29.24 -7.37
CA THR A 138 6.14 -27.85 -7.85
C THR A 138 4.89 -27.13 -7.33
N THR A 139 3.82 -27.87 -7.05
CA THR A 139 2.60 -27.32 -6.43
C THR A 139 2.88 -26.91 -4.97
N VAL A 140 3.65 -27.71 -4.22
CA VAL A 140 4.09 -27.36 -2.85
C VAL A 140 4.88 -26.06 -2.84
N GLU A 141 5.89 -25.96 -3.69
CA GLU A 141 6.74 -24.79 -3.79
C GLU A 141 5.94 -23.54 -4.21
N ALA A 142 4.96 -23.70 -5.10
CA ALA A 142 4.10 -22.61 -5.54
C ALA A 142 3.26 -22.05 -4.38
N PHE A 143 2.55 -22.90 -3.63
CA PHE A 143 1.73 -22.43 -2.51
C PHE A 143 2.55 -21.85 -1.35
N GLU A 144 3.74 -22.39 -1.08
CA GLU A 144 4.67 -21.79 -0.13
C GLU A 144 5.12 -20.39 -0.60
N ALA A 145 5.46 -20.25 -1.88
CA ALA A 145 5.84 -18.96 -2.44
C ALA A 145 4.68 -17.94 -2.41
N ILE A 146 3.44 -18.37 -2.66
CA ILE A 146 2.23 -17.55 -2.52
C ILE A 146 2.11 -17.04 -1.07
N GLU A 147 2.24 -17.92 -0.07
CA GLU A 147 2.18 -17.54 1.35
C GLU A 147 3.26 -16.50 1.69
N GLN A 148 4.49 -16.71 1.24
CA GLN A 148 5.60 -15.80 1.50
C GLN A 148 5.42 -14.45 0.80
N ASN A 149 4.89 -14.43 -0.42
CA ASN A 149 4.57 -13.19 -1.14
C ASN A 149 3.51 -12.39 -0.38
N ALA A 150 2.42 -13.03 0.06
CA ALA A 150 1.37 -12.38 0.82
C ALA A 150 1.89 -11.80 2.14
N LYS A 151 2.74 -12.53 2.88
CA LYS A 151 3.39 -12.01 4.10
C LYS A 151 4.25 -10.77 3.83
N ARG A 152 4.96 -10.74 2.70
CA ARG A 152 5.76 -9.57 2.30
C ARG A 152 4.85 -8.40 1.92
N GLN A 153 3.79 -8.64 1.16
CA GLN A 153 2.77 -7.64 0.85
C GLN A 153 2.14 -7.06 2.13
N SER A 154 1.82 -7.87 3.15
CA SER A 154 1.30 -7.36 4.43
C SER A 154 2.28 -6.41 5.13
N ARG A 155 3.59 -6.72 5.13
CA ARG A 155 4.61 -5.84 5.72
C ARG A 155 4.76 -4.53 4.94
N ILE A 156 4.69 -4.59 3.62
CA ILE A 156 4.75 -3.41 2.75
C ILE A 156 3.51 -2.55 2.93
N LEU A 157 2.34 -3.17 3.03
CA LEU A 157 1.07 -2.49 3.29
C LEU A 157 1.14 -1.66 4.58
N GLU A 158 1.69 -2.21 5.66
CA GLU A 158 1.89 -1.44 6.89
C GLU A 158 2.79 -0.22 6.67
N LYS A 159 3.82 -0.30 5.81
CA LYS A 159 4.64 0.88 5.47
C LYS A 159 3.85 1.92 4.66
N LEU A 160 3.08 1.47 3.66
CA LEU A 160 2.25 2.34 2.83
C LEU A 160 1.23 3.12 3.69
N LEU A 161 0.55 2.42 4.61
CA LEU A 161 -0.49 2.97 5.49
C LEU A 161 0.04 3.85 6.61
N ASN A 162 1.30 3.67 7.01
CA ASN A 162 1.95 4.46 8.06
C ASN A 162 2.75 5.65 7.52
N TRP A 163 2.54 6.04 6.26
CA TRP A 163 3.15 7.26 5.73
C TRP A 163 2.80 8.48 6.57
N SER A 164 3.81 9.34 6.75
CA SER A 164 3.68 10.57 7.50
C SER A 164 4.49 11.67 6.83
N PHE A 165 3.84 12.81 6.60
CA PHE A 165 4.50 14.03 6.19
C PHE A 165 5.36 14.62 7.33
N SER A 166 6.54 15.14 6.98
CA SER A 166 7.49 15.78 7.88
C SER A 166 8.05 17.07 7.28
N ASN A 167 7.98 18.19 8.02
CA ASN A 167 8.43 19.51 7.57
C ASN A 167 9.95 19.62 7.37
N LEU A 168 10.74 18.70 7.92
CA LEU A 168 12.21 18.74 7.84
C LEU A 168 12.72 18.67 6.39
N ASN A 169 11.95 18.08 5.48
CA ASN A 169 12.31 17.96 4.06
C ASN A 169 12.06 19.25 3.24
N LEU A 170 11.28 20.19 3.77
CA LEU A 170 10.98 21.46 3.08
C LEU A 170 12.06 22.52 3.29
N ALA A 171 12.69 22.54 4.47
CA ALA A 171 13.76 23.50 4.76
C ALA A 171 14.96 23.32 3.82
N SER A 172 15.28 22.07 3.45
CA SER A 172 16.35 21.78 2.49
C SER A 172 16.04 22.16 1.04
N GLU A 173 14.76 22.17 0.64
CA GLU A 173 14.33 22.50 -0.74
C GLU A 173 14.09 24.02 -0.93
N ILE A 174 13.95 24.81 0.15
CA ILE A 174 13.76 26.27 0.08
C ILE A 174 15.11 27.02 0.11
N ASP A 175 16.14 26.42 0.71
CA ASP A 175 17.50 26.99 0.79
C ASP A 175 18.42 26.60 -0.39
N SER A 176 17.90 25.97 -1.45
CA SER A 176 18.64 25.56 -2.66
C SER A 176 18.07 26.13 -3.95
#